data_AF-A0A235BR21-F1
#
_entry.id   AF-A0A235BR21-F1
#
_cell.length_a   1.000
_cell.length_b   1.000
_cell.length_c   1.000
_cell.angle_alpha   90.00
_cell.angle_beta   90.00
_cell.angle_gamma   90.00
#
_symmetry.space_group_name_H-M   'P 1'
#
loop_
_entity.id
_entity.type
_entity.pdbx_description
1 polymer ?
#
loop_
_entity_poly.entity_id
_entity_poly.type
_entity_poly.pdbx_seq_one_letter_code
_entity_poly.pdbx_strand_id
1 'polypeptide(L)'
;MLDIYKPNDRIDDFRRLACYPAVGFLFGNLATPYGPAYYQFAPRSMRYAYPMLNLIATDLGNPANSSLSPACLKAIAFMGVTHIITLPTFIGTEENMTYVATKGGVDWDVRFLRTQKEPPLIFGSTHANLVLASNITRPLCSENIIQSRTLCIAQDWQTLLDTVEIDPENKSLNFIPVTENQSYESLPGLPAVHILESKVQNQQVTIKVQTNEDCFLRLTLSYYPELRVMLDGKKTGFYETKAHFIYLKCPAGTHTIRLTAPLGLLRRLMLILSSLAIGICLLVLIVSKLRKQ
;
A
#
# COMPACT_ATOMS: atom_id res chain seq x y z
N MET A 1 15.10 -10.67 -11.97
CA MET A 1 14.70 -9.28 -11.67
C MET A 1 14.35 -8.65 -13.01
N LEU A 2 13.08 -8.74 -13.40
CA LEU A 2 12.63 -8.41 -14.75
C LEU A 2 11.85 -7.10 -14.67
N ASP A 3 12.54 -5.99 -14.85
CA ASP A 3 11.93 -4.67 -14.92
C ASP A 3 11.83 -4.31 -16.41
N ILE A 4 10.73 -4.72 -17.04
CA ILE A 4 10.46 -4.42 -18.46
C ILE A 4 9.51 -3.24 -18.51
N TYR A 5 10.00 -2.05 -18.19
CA TYR A 5 9.42 -0.80 -18.66
C TYR A 5 10.53 0.25 -18.68
N LYS A 6 11.20 0.37 -19.83
CA LYS A 6 12.02 1.55 -20.11
C LYS A 6 11.05 2.75 -20.14
N PRO A 7 11.19 3.75 -19.23
CA PRO A 7 10.25 4.87 -19.20
C PRO A 7 10.35 5.64 -20.52
N ASN A 8 9.21 5.99 -21.10
CA ASN A 8 9.13 6.82 -22.30
C ASN A 8 9.44 8.28 -21.93
N ASP A 9 9.98 9.08 -22.87
CA ASP A 9 10.52 10.45 -22.67
C ASP A 9 9.51 11.53 -22.22
N ARG A 10 8.29 11.15 -21.80
CA ARG A 10 7.28 12.05 -21.24
C ARG A 10 7.05 11.70 -19.76
N ILE A 11 7.98 12.12 -18.91
CA ILE A 11 8.02 11.88 -17.47
C ILE A 11 7.22 12.97 -16.71
N ASP A 12 5.99 13.25 -17.13
CA ASP A 12 5.12 14.21 -16.43
C ASP A 12 4.07 13.53 -15.53
N ASP A 13 4.16 12.22 -15.36
CA ASP A 13 3.19 11.44 -14.57
C ASP A 13 3.90 10.67 -13.46
N PHE A 14 4.35 11.41 -12.43
CA PHE A 14 4.95 10.90 -11.17
C PHE A 14 4.15 9.76 -10.51
N ARG A 15 2.88 9.62 -10.89
CA ARG A 15 1.93 8.59 -10.47
C ARG A 15 2.34 7.15 -10.83
N ARG A 16 3.37 6.95 -11.66
CA ARG A 16 3.80 5.62 -12.13
C ARG A 16 4.98 4.99 -11.39
N LEU A 17 5.66 5.70 -10.48
CA LEU A 17 6.92 5.24 -9.86
C LEU A 17 6.83 4.75 -8.41
N ALA A 18 5.66 4.81 -7.79
CA ALA A 18 5.51 4.34 -6.42
C ALA A 18 5.29 2.81 -6.37
N CYS A 19 6.33 2.07 -5.99
CA CYS A 19 6.20 0.69 -5.57
C CYS A 19 5.64 0.65 -4.13
N TYR A 20 4.40 0.18 -3.96
CA TYR A 20 3.77 0.02 -2.65
C TYR A 20 4.03 -1.37 -2.07
N PRO A 21 4.89 -1.52 -1.06
CA PRO A 21 5.10 -2.82 -0.43
C PRO A 21 3.84 -3.35 0.25
N ALA A 22 2.93 -2.47 0.66
CA ALA A 22 1.70 -2.82 1.37
C ALA A 22 0.46 -3.01 0.46
N VAL A 23 0.52 -2.57 -0.81
CA VAL A 23 -0.62 -2.68 -1.75
C VAL A 23 -0.36 -3.70 -2.88
N GLY A 24 0.90 -4.07 -3.13
CA GLY A 24 1.28 -4.81 -4.35
C GLY A 24 1.37 -6.34 -4.27
N PHE A 25 1.29 -6.96 -3.09
CA PHE A 25 1.59 -8.42 -2.99
C PHE A 25 0.42 -9.34 -2.63
N LEU A 26 -0.70 -8.82 -2.12
CA LEU A 26 -1.87 -9.66 -1.82
C LEU A 26 -2.88 -9.71 -2.97
N PHE A 27 -2.83 -8.76 -3.90
CA PHE A 27 -3.75 -8.71 -5.04
C PHE A 27 -3.03 -9.10 -6.33
N GLY A 28 -2.90 -10.41 -6.53
CA GLY A 28 -2.67 -11.08 -7.82
C GLY A 28 -1.85 -10.33 -8.87
N ASN A 29 -0.54 -10.23 -8.68
CA ASN A 29 0.39 -9.81 -9.74
C ASN A 29 0.71 -11.00 -10.66
N LEU A 30 -0.20 -11.32 -11.57
CA LEU A 30 0.22 -11.81 -12.88
C LEU A 30 0.30 -10.57 -13.76
N ALA A 31 1.52 -10.09 -14.00
CA ALA A 31 1.78 -9.13 -15.06
C ALA A 31 1.33 -9.81 -16.37
N THR A 32 0.14 -9.44 -16.85
CA THR A 32 -0.32 -9.90 -18.16
C THR A 32 0.43 -9.11 -19.22
N PRO A 33 0.60 -9.64 -20.44
CA PRO A 33 1.13 -8.86 -21.58
C PRO A 33 0.29 -7.61 -21.92
N TYR A 34 -0.84 -7.38 -21.23
CA TYR A 34 -1.71 -6.22 -21.37
C TYR A 34 -1.49 -5.14 -20.31
N GLY A 35 -0.42 -5.24 -19.50
CA GLY A 35 -0.03 -4.23 -18.50
C GLY A 35 -0.46 -4.56 -17.07
N PRO A 36 -0.15 -3.68 -16.10
CA PRO A 36 -0.61 -3.82 -14.71
C PRO A 36 -2.14 -3.82 -14.67
N ALA A 37 -2.72 -4.49 -13.67
CA ALA A 37 -4.17 -4.54 -13.50
C ALA A 37 -4.75 -3.12 -13.56
N TYR A 38 -5.54 -2.85 -14.60
CA TYR A 38 -6.23 -1.58 -14.81
C TYR A 38 -6.84 -1.06 -13.49
N TYR A 39 -6.87 0.26 -13.29
CA TYR A 39 -7.41 0.96 -12.11
C TYR A 39 -8.76 0.41 -11.57
N GLN A 40 -9.58 -0.17 -12.44
CA GLN A 40 -10.82 -0.87 -12.11
C GLN A 40 -10.64 -2.09 -11.17
N PHE A 41 -9.44 -2.64 -11.08
CA PHE A 41 -9.07 -3.76 -10.21
C PHE A 41 -8.22 -3.33 -9.01
N ALA A 42 -7.96 -2.04 -8.86
CA ALA A 42 -7.22 -1.53 -7.72
C ALA A 42 -8.04 -1.73 -6.42
N PRO A 43 -7.39 -2.07 -5.30
CA PRO A 43 -8.08 -2.17 -4.01
C PRO A 43 -8.79 -0.85 -3.66
N ARG A 44 -9.92 -0.92 -2.95
CA ARG A 44 -10.69 0.29 -2.57
C ARG A 44 -9.88 1.30 -1.77
N SER A 45 -8.84 0.85 -1.04
CA SER A 45 -7.93 1.75 -0.31
C SER A 45 -7.21 2.74 -1.23
N MET A 46 -7.09 2.44 -2.52
CA MET A 46 -6.51 3.36 -3.50
C MET A 46 -7.33 4.64 -3.70
N ARG A 47 -8.64 4.64 -3.37
CA ARG A 47 -9.47 5.85 -3.38
C ARG A 47 -8.93 6.94 -2.45
N TYR A 48 -8.34 6.52 -1.33
CA TYR A 48 -7.68 7.39 -0.36
C TYR A 48 -6.20 7.58 -0.66
N ALA A 49 -5.50 6.54 -1.15
CA ALA A 49 -4.08 6.64 -1.44
C ALA A 49 -3.78 7.62 -2.58
N TYR A 50 -4.53 7.59 -3.69
CA TYR A 50 -4.27 8.46 -4.86
C TYR A 50 -4.19 9.96 -4.53
N PRO A 51 -5.16 10.57 -3.82
CA PRO A 51 -5.04 11.97 -3.46
C PRO A 51 -3.88 12.25 -2.48
N MET A 52 -3.62 11.35 -1.53
CA MET A 52 -2.47 11.46 -0.61
C MET A 52 -1.12 11.41 -1.35
N LEU A 53 -1.05 10.64 -2.43
CA LEU A 53 0.14 10.56 -3.28
C LEU A 53 0.36 11.84 -4.08
N ASN A 54 -0.72 12.46 -4.56
CA ASN A 54 -0.59 13.79 -5.17
C ASN A 54 -0.08 14.80 -4.16
N LEU A 55 -0.56 14.77 -2.91
CA LEU A 55 -0.03 15.62 -1.83
C LEU A 55 1.48 15.40 -1.63
N ILE A 56 1.92 14.14 -1.53
CA ILE A 56 3.34 13.80 -1.35
C ILE A 56 4.17 14.25 -2.56
N ALA A 57 3.69 13.99 -3.79
CA ALA A 57 4.39 14.35 -5.02
C ALA A 57 4.50 15.88 -5.20
N THR A 58 3.42 16.62 -4.91
CA THR A 58 3.43 18.08 -4.92
C THR A 58 4.41 18.65 -3.91
N ASP A 59 4.45 18.08 -2.70
CA ASP A 59 5.42 18.51 -1.69
C ASP A 59 6.84 18.20 -2.12
N LEU A 60 7.15 16.95 -2.54
CA LEU A 60 8.47 16.58 -3.05
C LEU A 60 8.94 17.47 -4.21
N GLY A 61 8.04 17.82 -5.13
CA GLY A 61 8.32 18.68 -6.28
C GLY A 61 8.49 20.17 -5.95
N ASN A 62 8.15 20.62 -4.74
CA ASN A 62 8.27 22.02 -4.34
C ASN A 62 9.70 22.34 -3.84
N PRO A 63 10.52 23.08 -4.61
CA PRO A 63 11.91 23.39 -4.23
C PRO A 63 12.02 24.39 -3.07
N ALA A 64 10.93 25.10 -2.71
CA ALA A 64 10.96 26.10 -1.65
C ALA A 64 11.09 25.49 -0.23
N ASN A 65 10.74 24.21 -0.07
CA ASN A 65 10.73 23.53 1.23
C ASN A 65 11.90 22.55 1.35
N SER A 66 12.74 22.71 2.38
CA SER A 66 13.86 21.81 2.69
C SER A 66 13.43 20.52 3.41
N SER A 67 12.22 20.45 3.94
CA SER A 67 11.65 19.26 4.59
C SER A 67 10.26 18.94 4.05
N LEU A 68 9.83 17.69 4.21
CA LEU A 68 8.43 17.32 3.97
C LEU A 68 7.53 17.99 5.01
N SER A 69 6.34 18.41 4.58
CA SER A 69 5.32 18.96 5.45
C SER A 69 4.80 17.92 6.45
N PRO A 70 4.31 18.33 7.63
CA PRO A 70 3.72 17.41 8.61
C PRO A 70 2.56 16.59 8.03
N ALA A 71 1.74 17.19 7.16
CA ALA A 71 0.65 16.50 6.47
C ALA A 71 1.15 15.39 5.53
N CYS A 72 2.27 15.62 4.84
CA CYS A 72 2.93 14.63 3.98
C CYS A 72 3.48 13.45 4.80
N LEU A 73 4.23 13.74 5.88
CA LEU A 73 4.74 12.70 6.80
C LEU A 73 3.61 11.87 7.41
N LYS A 74 2.52 12.53 7.79
CA LYS A 74 1.30 11.89 8.30
C LYS A 74 0.65 10.99 7.25
N ALA A 75 0.55 11.44 6.00
CA ALA A 75 0.02 10.63 4.90
C ALA A 75 0.89 9.40 4.61
N ILE A 76 2.21 9.56 4.62
CA ILE A 76 3.20 8.47 4.47
C ILE A 76 3.03 7.43 5.58
N ALA A 77 2.96 7.88 6.83
CA ALA A 77 2.74 7.04 8.00
C ALA A 77 1.36 6.35 7.95
N PHE A 78 0.31 7.10 7.61
CA PHE A 78 -1.04 6.57 7.49
C PHE A 78 -1.14 5.48 6.42
N MET A 79 -0.45 5.63 5.28
CA MET A 79 -0.46 4.62 4.23
C MET A 79 0.51 3.45 4.47
N GLY A 80 1.37 3.53 5.50
CA GLY A 80 2.41 2.52 5.75
C GLY A 80 3.43 2.45 4.62
N VAL A 81 3.74 3.59 3.99
CA VAL A 81 4.71 3.67 2.89
C VAL A 81 6.10 3.56 3.46
N THR A 82 6.75 2.40 3.38
CA THR A 82 8.07 2.18 4.01
C THR A 82 9.24 2.83 3.27
N HIS A 83 9.08 3.08 1.96
CA HIS A 83 10.11 3.63 1.11
C HIS A 83 9.53 4.54 0.04
N ILE A 84 10.27 5.58 -0.30
CA ILE A 84 10.00 6.48 -1.42
C ILE A 84 11.12 6.29 -2.43
N ILE A 85 10.73 6.08 -3.68
CA ILE A 85 11.64 6.08 -4.82
C ILE A 85 11.25 7.25 -5.69
N THR A 86 12.21 8.13 -5.98
CA THR A 86 11.97 9.32 -6.80
C THR A 86 12.99 9.43 -7.92
N LEU A 87 12.53 9.93 -9.06
CA LEU A 87 13.38 10.47 -10.10
C LEU A 87 13.47 11.98 -9.83
N PRO A 88 14.67 12.56 -9.73
CA PRO A 88 14.81 13.98 -9.49
C PRO A 88 14.17 14.77 -10.62
N THR A 89 13.41 15.79 -10.23
CA THR A 89 13.02 16.89 -11.11
C THR A 89 14.25 17.71 -11.48
N PHE A 90 14.39 18.05 -12.75
CA PHE A 90 15.47 18.90 -13.27
C PHE A 90 15.47 20.26 -12.56
N ILE A 91 16.49 20.54 -11.75
CA ILE A 91 16.71 21.89 -11.17
C ILE A 91 18.08 22.35 -11.64
N GLY A 92 18.16 23.00 -12.81
CA GLY A 92 19.43 23.54 -13.31
C GLY A 92 19.24 24.36 -14.59
N THR A 93 19.93 25.51 -14.65
CA THR A 93 20.04 26.37 -15.84
C THR A 93 21.21 26.00 -16.75
N GLU A 94 22.11 25.12 -16.29
CA GLU A 94 23.24 24.62 -17.08
C GLU A 94 22.86 23.30 -17.77
N GLU A 95 23.08 23.24 -19.08
CA GLU A 95 22.49 22.27 -20.04
C GLU A 95 22.72 20.77 -19.75
N ASN A 96 23.41 20.36 -18.68
CA ASN A 96 23.74 18.95 -18.42
C ASN A 96 23.81 18.55 -16.93
N MET A 97 23.37 19.37 -15.98
CA MET A 97 23.44 19.02 -14.55
C MET A 97 22.06 18.68 -13.98
N THR A 98 21.86 17.42 -13.61
CA THR A 98 20.68 16.96 -12.86
C THR A 98 20.95 17.05 -11.37
N TYR A 99 20.28 17.98 -10.69
CA TYR A 99 20.34 18.10 -9.23
C TYR A 99 19.22 17.33 -8.56
N VAL A 100 19.54 16.79 -7.39
CA VAL A 100 18.64 16.04 -6.53
C VAL A 100 18.20 16.93 -5.37
N ALA A 101 16.90 17.14 -5.21
CA ALA A 101 16.34 17.74 -4.00
C ALA A 101 15.97 16.65 -2.99
N THR A 102 16.89 16.31 -2.08
CA THR A 102 16.54 15.52 -0.89
C THR A 102 15.84 16.42 0.12
N LYS A 103 14.73 15.95 0.69
CA LYS A 103 14.01 16.65 1.77
C LYS A 103 14.21 15.98 3.12
N GLY A 104 14.31 16.78 4.18
CA GLY A 104 14.29 16.30 5.55
C GLY A 104 12.99 15.58 5.90
N GLY A 105 13.07 14.62 6.84
CA GLY A 105 11.96 13.75 7.25
C GLY A 105 11.94 12.37 6.56
N VAL A 106 12.91 12.11 5.68
CA VAL A 106 13.14 10.81 5.03
C VAL A 106 14.64 10.51 5.06
N ASP A 107 15.00 9.26 5.34
CA ASP A 107 16.38 8.81 5.37
C ASP A 107 16.81 8.39 3.96
N TRP A 108 17.34 9.35 3.21
CA TRP A 108 17.81 9.14 1.84
C TRP A 108 19.10 8.31 1.80
N ASP A 109 19.07 7.23 1.03
CA ASP A 109 20.22 6.36 0.79
C ASP A 109 21.07 6.92 -0.36
N VAL A 110 22.19 7.52 0.03
CA VAL A 110 23.15 8.16 -0.87
C VAL A 110 23.82 7.18 -1.85
N ARG A 111 23.76 5.87 -1.63
CA ARG A 111 24.31 4.87 -2.58
C ARG A 111 23.54 4.81 -3.89
N PHE A 112 22.27 5.24 -3.86
CA PHE A 112 21.44 5.35 -5.05
C PHE A 112 21.65 6.68 -5.79
N LEU A 113 22.23 7.69 -5.14
CA LEU A 113 22.66 8.94 -5.78
C LEU A 113 23.86 8.67 -6.70
N ARG A 114 23.61 8.47 -7.99
CA ARG A 114 24.67 8.32 -8.99
C ARG A 114 24.71 9.55 -9.90
N THR A 115 25.84 10.24 -9.95
CA THR A 115 26.07 11.28 -10.96
C THR A 115 26.20 10.62 -12.34
N GLN A 116 25.10 10.50 -13.09
CA GLN A 116 25.05 9.89 -14.42
C GLN A 116 24.26 10.77 -15.38
N LYS A 117 24.39 10.51 -16.69
CA LYS A 117 23.66 11.21 -17.75
C LYS A 117 22.15 10.94 -17.70
N GLU A 118 21.74 9.83 -17.09
CA GLU A 118 20.35 9.49 -16.82
C GLU A 118 19.95 9.95 -15.40
N PRO A 119 18.69 10.36 -15.16
CA PRO A 119 18.27 10.90 -13.87
C PRO A 119 18.51 9.87 -12.75
N PRO A 120 19.28 10.22 -11.69
CA PRO A 120 19.59 9.27 -10.62
C PRO A 120 18.33 8.85 -9.89
N LEU A 121 18.12 7.55 -9.71
CA LEU A 121 17.11 7.05 -8.79
C LEU A 121 17.55 7.33 -7.36
N ILE A 122 16.64 7.80 -6.51
CA ILE A 122 16.91 8.00 -5.10
C ILE A 122 15.95 7.17 -4.31
N PHE A 123 16.50 6.47 -3.31
CA PHE A 123 15.75 5.67 -2.37
C PHE A 123 15.76 6.37 -1.02
N GLY A 124 14.59 6.54 -0.41
CA GLY A 124 14.44 7.11 0.92
C GLY A 124 13.61 6.20 1.81
N SER A 125 14.16 5.76 2.94
CA SER A 125 13.37 5.05 3.96
C SER A 125 12.60 6.06 4.79
N THR A 126 11.31 5.78 5.01
CA THR A 126 10.40 6.67 5.73
C THR A 126 10.21 6.25 7.19
N HIS A 127 10.64 5.02 7.53
CA HIS A 127 10.34 4.34 8.79
C HIS A 127 8.84 4.25 9.13
N ALA A 128 7.97 4.49 8.15
CA ALA A 128 6.52 4.39 8.33
C ALA A 128 6.11 2.96 8.66
N ASN A 129 5.29 2.83 9.70
CA ASN A 129 4.92 1.54 10.23
C ASN A 129 3.76 0.92 9.44
N LEU A 130 3.88 -0.37 9.12
CA LEU A 130 2.81 -1.16 8.50
C LEU A 130 1.65 -1.47 9.46
N VAL A 131 1.90 -1.26 10.76
CA VAL A 131 0.94 -1.52 11.85
C VAL A 131 0.91 -0.30 12.75
N LEU A 132 -0.29 0.19 13.03
CA LEU A 132 -0.54 1.25 14.00
C LEU A 132 -1.55 0.75 15.04
N ALA A 133 -1.33 1.08 16.31
CA ALA A 133 -2.22 0.70 17.40
C ALA A 133 -3.20 1.82 17.78
N SER A 134 -4.34 1.47 18.34
CA SER A 134 -5.28 2.41 18.94
C SER A 134 -6.08 1.69 20.01
N ASN A 135 -6.47 2.38 21.07
CA ASN A 135 -7.44 1.89 22.05
C ASN A 135 -8.88 2.20 21.65
N ILE A 136 -9.09 3.08 20.66
CA ILE A 136 -10.41 3.54 20.23
C ILE A 136 -10.65 3.18 18.77
N THR A 137 -11.85 2.70 18.46
CA THR A 137 -12.44 2.70 17.11
C THR A 137 -13.60 3.70 17.07
N ARG A 138 -13.70 4.47 15.99
CA ARG A 138 -14.75 5.48 15.84
C ARG A 138 -15.34 5.46 14.43
N PRO A 139 -16.68 5.32 14.29
CA PRO A 139 -17.31 5.41 12.99
C PRO A 139 -17.19 6.83 12.44
N LEU A 140 -16.89 6.91 11.14
CA LEU A 140 -16.95 8.15 10.37
C LEU A 140 -17.95 7.99 9.23
N CYS A 141 -18.51 9.12 8.77
CA CYS A 141 -19.53 9.12 7.75
C CYS A 141 -19.10 8.38 6.48
N SER A 142 -20.04 7.89 5.67
CA SER A 142 -19.78 7.15 4.44
C SER A 142 -18.92 7.96 3.47
N GLU A 143 -18.07 7.27 2.70
CA GLU A 143 -17.24 7.97 1.73
C GLU A 143 -18.10 8.53 0.60
N ASN A 144 -17.92 9.82 0.33
CA ASN A 144 -18.40 10.41 -0.91
C ASN A 144 -17.29 10.28 -1.95
N ILE A 145 -17.63 9.75 -3.12
CA ILE A 145 -16.67 9.48 -4.20
C ILE A 145 -16.82 10.54 -5.28
N ILE A 146 -15.71 11.17 -5.67
CA ILE A 146 -15.65 12.04 -6.84
C ILE A 146 -14.87 11.32 -7.94
N GLN A 147 -15.32 11.50 -9.19
CA GLN A 147 -14.54 11.12 -10.35
C GLN A 147 -13.61 12.27 -10.76
N SER A 148 -12.31 12.06 -10.61
CA SER A 148 -11.27 12.97 -11.12
C SER A 148 -10.62 12.34 -12.36
N ARG A 149 -10.95 12.88 -13.53
CA ARG A 149 -10.56 12.29 -14.83
C ARG A 149 -11.08 10.85 -14.95
N THR A 150 -10.18 9.86 -14.96
CA THR A 150 -10.47 8.42 -15.01
C THR A 150 -10.37 7.72 -13.65
N LEU A 151 -10.08 8.46 -12.57
CA LEU A 151 -9.87 7.92 -11.23
C LEU A 151 -11.04 8.25 -10.30
N CYS A 152 -11.52 7.25 -9.55
CA CYS A 152 -12.42 7.47 -8.43
C CYS A 152 -11.61 7.76 -7.17
N ILE A 153 -11.84 8.91 -6.55
CA ILE A 153 -11.15 9.36 -5.34
C ILE A 153 -12.17 9.60 -4.22
N ALA A 154 -11.77 9.33 -2.99
CA ALA A 154 -12.56 9.69 -1.83
C ALA A 154 -12.51 11.21 -1.64
N GLN A 155 -13.66 11.88 -1.57
CA GLN A 155 -13.76 13.33 -1.40
C GLN A 155 -13.29 13.79 -0.02
N ASP A 156 -13.49 12.95 0.99
CA ASP A 156 -13.23 13.21 2.40
C ASP A 156 -11.80 12.83 2.84
N TRP A 157 -10.90 12.51 1.89
CA TRP A 157 -9.54 12.06 2.19
C TRP A 157 -8.75 13.06 3.05
N GLN A 158 -8.94 14.36 2.81
CA GLN A 158 -8.27 15.42 3.55
C GLN A 158 -8.83 15.53 4.97
N THR A 159 -10.16 15.57 5.10
CA THR A 159 -10.84 15.56 6.40
C THR A 159 -10.44 14.35 7.24
N LEU A 160 -10.29 13.17 6.62
CA LEU A 160 -9.80 11.96 7.29
C LEU A 160 -8.39 12.16 7.84
N LEU A 161 -7.46 12.68 7.02
CA LEU A 161 -6.11 12.97 7.46
C LEU A 161 -6.06 14.06 8.54
N ASP A 162 -6.93 15.06 8.48
CA ASP A 162 -6.96 16.14 9.47
C ASP A 162 -7.47 15.62 10.83
N THR A 163 -8.41 14.67 10.83
CA THR A 163 -9.06 14.17 12.05
C THR A 163 -8.24 13.09 12.78
N VAL A 164 -7.58 12.19 12.05
CA VAL A 164 -6.76 11.12 12.64
C VAL A 164 -5.42 11.70 13.05
N GLU A 165 -4.94 11.49 14.26
CA GLU A 165 -3.59 11.90 14.68
C GLU A 165 -2.70 10.67 14.84
N ILE A 166 -1.42 10.82 14.53
CA ILE A 166 -0.43 9.73 14.58
C ILE A 166 0.64 10.11 15.60
N ASP A 167 0.83 9.26 16.59
CA ASP A 167 1.98 9.32 17.49
C ASP A 167 3.10 8.46 16.90
N PRO A 168 4.18 9.07 16.39
CA PRO A 168 5.28 8.33 15.79
C PRO A 168 6.12 7.54 16.81
N GLU A 169 6.17 7.96 18.07
CA GLU A 169 6.96 7.30 19.12
C GLU A 169 6.29 6.00 19.54
N ASN A 170 4.99 6.07 19.86
CA ASN A 170 4.21 4.91 20.27
C ASN A 170 3.65 4.11 19.08
N LYS A 171 3.79 4.63 17.86
CA LYS A 171 3.26 4.04 16.62
C LYS A 171 1.74 3.83 16.73
N SER A 172 1.06 4.82 17.29
CA SER A 172 -0.36 4.74 17.61
C SER A 172 -1.18 5.82 16.91
N LEU A 173 -2.48 5.59 16.86
CA LEU A 173 -3.49 6.52 16.37
C LEU A 173 -4.34 6.99 17.54
N ASN A 174 -4.80 8.24 17.49
CA ASN A 174 -5.81 8.73 18.44
C ASN A 174 -7.11 7.92 18.36
N PHE A 175 -7.48 7.43 17.18
CA PHE A 175 -8.51 6.43 16.96
C PHE A 175 -8.34 5.74 15.59
N ILE A 176 -8.89 4.54 15.44
CA ILE A 176 -9.05 3.91 14.12
C ILE A 176 -10.38 4.34 13.51
N PRO A 177 -10.38 5.03 12.36
CA PRO A 177 -11.61 5.40 11.67
C PRO A 177 -12.23 4.14 11.04
N VAL A 178 -13.46 3.83 11.44
CA VAL A 178 -14.20 2.65 10.94
C VAL A 178 -15.40 3.04 10.11
N THR A 179 -15.98 2.07 9.38
CA THR A 179 -17.18 2.30 8.56
C THR A 179 -18.39 2.59 9.45
N GLU A 180 -19.39 3.32 8.92
CA GLU A 180 -20.59 3.71 9.69
C GLU A 180 -21.37 2.55 10.31
N ASN A 181 -21.27 1.36 9.71
CA ASN A 181 -21.94 0.15 10.20
C ASN A 181 -21.27 -0.46 11.44
N GLN A 182 -20.12 0.07 11.85
CA GLN A 182 -19.37 -0.41 13.01
C GLN A 182 -19.60 0.51 14.21
N SER A 183 -19.71 -0.09 15.39
CA SER A 183 -19.90 0.65 16.64
C SER A 183 -18.60 1.28 17.12
N TYR A 184 -18.74 2.38 17.86
CA TYR A 184 -17.66 2.90 18.69
C TYR A 184 -17.25 1.85 19.73
N GLU A 185 -15.96 1.53 19.81
CA GLU A 185 -15.38 0.66 20.83
C GLU A 185 -14.18 1.39 21.46
N SER A 186 -14.01 1.23 22.77
CA SER A 186 -12.91 1.82 23.52
C SER A 186 -12.34 0.78 24.48
N LEU A 187 -11.01 0.71 24.54
CA LEU A 187 -10.23 -0.15 25.41
C LEU A 187 -9.45 0.72 26.41
N PRO A 188 -9.13 0.19 27.61
CA PRO A 188 -8.32 0.91 28.58
C PRO A 188 -6.87 1.06 28.10
N GLY A 189 -6.17 2.04 28.67
CA GLY A 189 -4.73 2.25 28.44
C GLY A 189 -4.39 3.03 27.17
N LEU A 190 -3.10 3.33 27.00
CA LEU A 190 -2.54 3.96 25.81
C LEU A 190 -1.61 2.96 25.12
N PRO A 191 -2.00 2.44 23.94
CA PRO A 191 -1.25 1.38 23.33
C PRO A 191 -0.04 1.92 22.57
N ALA A 192 1.06 1.22 22.73
CA ALA A 192 2.28 1.33 21.95
C ALA A 192 2.51 -0.01 21.25
N VAL A 193 2.92 0.04 19.99
CA VAL A 193 3.21 -1.16 19.20
C VAL A 193 4.64 -1.16 18.69
N HIS A 194 5.34 -2.26 18.90
CA HIS A 194 6.65 -2.51 18.31
C HIS A 194 6.55 -3.64 17.29
N ILE A 195 6.96 -3.36 16.05
CA ILE A 195 7.06 -4.37 15.00
C ILE A 195 8.41 -5.05 15.14
N LEU A 196 8.41 -6.30 15.56
CA LEU A 196 9.62 -7.11 15.73
C LEU A 196 10.09 -7.70 14.40
N GLU A 197 9.15 -8.11 13.55
CA GLU A 197 9.44 -8.70 12.25
C GLU A 197 8.26 -8.45 11.29
N SER A 198 8.56 -8.21 10.01
CA SER A 198 7.56 -8.20 8.95
C SER A 198 8.11 -8.92 7.73
N LYS A 199 7.37 -9.93 7.26
CA LYS A 199 7.75 -10.76 6.12
C LYS A 199 6.58 -10.92 5.17
N VAL A 200 6.83 -10.68 3.89
CA VAL A 200 5.87 -10.91 2.80
C VAL A 200 6.45 -12.01 1.89
N GLN A 201 5.76 -13.15 1.80
CA GLN A 201 6.19 -14.28 0.99
C GLN A 201 4.97 -15.02 0.44
N ASN A 202 4.95 -15.37 -0.85
CA ASN A 202 3.95 -16.26 -1.46
C ASN A 202 2.48 -15.91 -1.10
N GLN A 203 2.09 -14.64 -1.24
CA GLN A 203 0.73 -14.14 -0.90
C GLN A 203 0.36 -14.28 0.58
N GLN A 204 1.36 -14.44 1.44
CA GLN A 204 1.24 -14.45 2.88
C GLN A 204 2.03 -13.28 3.46
N VAL A 205 1.40 -12.53 4.37
CA VAL A 205 2.07 -11.53 5.19
C VAL A 205 2.12 -12.09 6.61
N THR A 206 3.32 -12.10 7.20
CA THR A 206 3.53 -12.47 8.60
C THR A 206 4.15 -11.28 9.30
N ILE A 207 3.52 -10.82 10.37
CA ILE A 207 3.98 -9.69 11.16
C ILE A 207 4.04 -10.15 12.61
N LYS A 208 5.22 -10.01 13.21
CA LYS A 208 5.42 -10.23 14.64
C LYS A 208 5.39 -8.86 15.32
N VAL A 209 4.45 -8.68 16.24
CA VAL A 209 4.21 -7.42 16.95
C VAL A 209 4.31 -7.65 18.45
N GLN A 210 4.70 -6.60 19.16
CA GLN A 210 4.63 -6.52 20.61
C GLN A 210 3.81 -5.29 20.99
N THR A 211 2.77 -5.48 21.78
CA THR A 211 1.90 -4.43 22.31
C THR A 211 2.02 -4.39 23.84
N ASN A 212 1.99 -3.21 24.42
CA ASN A 212 2.00 -3.01 25.87
C ASN A 212 0.60 -3.25 26.51
N GLU A 213 -0.46 -2.97 25.76
CA GLU A 213 -1.86 -2.99 26.22
C GLU A 213 -2.76 -3.69 25.20
N ASP A 214 -3.94 -4.09 25.65
CA ASP A 214 -5.02 -4.54 24.78
C ASP A 214 -5.43 -3.41 23.83
N CYS A 215 -5.41 -3.66 22.53
CA CYS A 215 -5.62 -2.61 21.54
C CYS A 215 -6.24 -3.13 20.25
N PHE A 216 -6.59 -2.20 19.39
CA PHE A 216 -6.88 -2.45 17.99
C PHE A 216 -5.64 -2.15 17.17
N LEU A 217 -5.27 -3.12 16.32
CA LEU A 217 -4.19 -2.95 15.36
C LEU A 217 -4.80 -2.65 14.00
N ARG A 218 -4.47 -1.49 13.44
CA ARG A 218 -4.70 -1.16 12.04
C ARG A 218 -3.49 -1.63 11.24
N LEU A 219 -3.71 -2.51 10.28
CA LEU A 219 -2.67 -2.94 9.35
C LEU A 219 -2.88 -2.23 8.03
N THR A 220 -1.83 -1.71 7.41
CA THR A 220 -1.89 -1.00 6.13
C THR A 220 -2.04 -1.94 4.93
N LEU A 221 -2.86 -2.98 5.10
CA LEU A 221 -3.23 -3.96 4.09
C LEU A 221 -4.68 -3.72 3.69
N SER A 222 -4.96 -3.65 2.38
CA SER A 222 -6.30 -3.37 1.90
C SER A 222 -7.28 -4.47 2.33
N TYR A 223 -8.47 -4.06 2.75
CA TYR A 223 -9.54 -4.96 3.12
C TYR A 223 -10.03 -5.75 1.91
N TYR A 224 -10.20 -7.06 2.13
CA TYR A 224 -10.85 -7.96 1.19
C TYR A 224 -11.59 -9.04 2.01
N PRO A 225 -12.88 -9.30 1.75
CA PRO A 225 -13.69 -10.19 2.59
C PRO A 225 -13.15 -11.62 2.70
N GLU A 226 -12.50 -12.14 1.66
CA GLU A 226 -11.97 -13.50 1.63
C GLU A 226 -10.58 -13.63 2.26
N LEU A 227 -10.04 -12.57 2.87
CA LEU A 227 -8.79 -12.66 3.65
C LEU A 227 -8.96 -13.64 4.81
N ARG A 228 -7.86 -14.35 5.10
CA ARG A 228 -7.75 -15.16 6.30
C ARG A 228 -6.71 -14.53 7.21
N VAL A 229 -7.17 -14.04 8.36
CA VAL A 229 -6.33 -13.45 9.40
C VAL A 229 -6.25 -14.41 10.57
N MET A 230 -5.02 -14.68 11.02
CA MET A 230 -4.74 -15.53 12.16
C MET A 230 -3.86 -14.78 13.16
N LEU A 231 -4.23 -14.83 14.43
CA LEU A 231 -3.45 -14.35 15.56
C LEU A 231 -2.94 -15.57 16.33
N ASP A 232 -1.61 -15.74 16.40
CA ASP A 232 -0.96 -16.89 17.04
C ASP A 232 -1.49 -18.24 16.55
N GLY A 233 -1.77 -18.32 15.25
CA GLY A 233 -2.29 -19.52 14.59
C GLY A 233 -3.79 -19.75 14.75
N LYS A 234 -4.51 -18.96 15.57
CA LYS A 234 -5.97 -19.02 15.69
C LYS A 234 -6.62 -18.04 14.72
N LYS A 235 -7.72 -18.46 14.07
CA LYS A 235 -8.48 -17.56 13.19
C LYS A 235 -9.09 -16.43 14.03
N THR A 236 -8.85 -15.20 13.62
CA THR A 236 -9.29 -14.00 14.34
C THR A 236 -10.19 -13.15 13.45
N GLY A 237 -11.17 -12.50 14.06
CA GLY A 237 -12.01 -11.51 13.38
C GLY A 237 -11.16 -10.33 12.93
N PHE A 238 -11.43 -9.85 11.72
CA PHE A 238 -10.85 -8.62 11.20
C PHE A 238 -11.96 -7.83 10.53
N TYR A 239 -11.78 -6.52 10.48
CA TYR A 239 -12.82 -5.59 10.09
C TYR A 239 -12.25 -4.53 9.15
N GLU A 240 -13.13 -3.92 8.37
CA GLU A 240 -12.78 -2.88 7.43
C GLU A 240 -12.72 -1.51 8.14
N THR A 241 -11.62 -0.79 7.93
CA THR A 241 -11.50 0.63 8.30
C THR A 241 -12.16 1.52 7.25
N LYS A 242 -12.43 2.77 7.61
CA LYS A 242 -12.95 3.81 6.72
C LYS A 242 -12.12 3.97 5.43
N ALA A 243 -10.79 3.88 5.53
CA ALA A 243 -9.89 3.97 4.38
C ALA A 243 -9.67 2.62 3.65
N HIS A 244 -10.56 1.64 3.85
CA HIS A 244 -10.49 0.31 3.26
C HIS A 244 -9.20 -0.47 3.54
N PHE A 245 -8.56 -0.20 4.68
CA PHE A 245 -7.57 -1.09 5.28
C PHE A 245 -8.24 -2.03 6.28
N ILE A 246 -7.49 -3.01 6.79
CA ILE A 246 -7.98 -3.90 7.85
C ILE A 246 -7.60 -3.41 9.25
N TYR A 247 -8.43 -3.74 10.23
CA TYR A 247 -8.02 -3.72 11.63
C TYR A 247 -8.50 -4.98 12.37
N LEU A 248 -7.86 -5.30 13.49
CA LEU A 248 -8.20 -6.43 14.35
C LEU A 248 -7.92 -6.10 15.82
N LYS A 249 -8.63 -6.76 16.73
CA LYS A 249 -8.35 -6.67 18.17
C LYS A 249 -7.15 -7.56 18.52
N CYS A 250 -6.19 -7.01 19.24
CA CYS A 250 -4.98 -7.68 19.69
C CYS A 250 -4.85 -7.51 21.20
N PRO A 251 -4.69 -8.60 21.96
CA PRO A 251 -4.38 -8.49 23.38
C PRO A 251 -2.96 -7.93 23.59
N ALA A 252 -2.66 -7.52 24.81
CA ALA A 252 -1.34 -7.14 25.25
C ALA A 252 -0.36 -8.32 25.15
N GLY A 253 0.88 -8.04 24.76
CA GLY A 253 1.95 -9.02 24.68
C GLY A 253 2.54 -9.16 23.29
N THR A 254 3.25 -10.26 23.07
CA THR A 254 3.89 -10.55 21.77
C THR A 254 3.03 -11.50 20.97
N HIS A 255 2.63 -11.08 19.77
CA HIS A 255 1.72 -11.82 18.91
C HIS A 255 2.24 -11.92 17.48
N THR A 256 1.90 -13.02 16.82
CA THR A 256 2.18 -13.25 15.41
C THR A 256 0.88 -13.16 14.61
N ILE A 257 0.79 -12.14 13.77
CA ILE A 257 -0.32 -11.95 12.84
C ILE A 257 0.08 -12.58 11.51
N ARG A 258 -0.72 -13.52 11.04
CA ARG A 258 -0.55 -14.14 9.71
C ARG A 258 -1.77 -13.84 8.86
N LEU A 259 -1.53 -13.25 7.70
CA LEU A 259 -2.55 -12.94 6.71
C LEU A 259 -2.29 -13.73 5.45
N THR A 260 -3.34 -14.34 4.91
CA THR A 260 -3.30 -14.96 3.58
C THR A 260 -4.50 -14.50 2.75
N ALA A 261 -4.26 -14.28 1.46
CA ALA A 261 -5.31 -14.01 0.47
C ALA A 261 -5.55 -15.27 -0.36
N PRO A 262 -6.38 -16.22 0.12
CA PRO A 262 -6.72 -17.36 -0.70
C PRO A 262 -7.43 -16.91 -1.98
N LEU A 263 -7.18 -17.61 -3.10
CA LEU A 263 -7.98 -17.41 -4.31
C LEU A 263 -9.45 -17.67 -3.99
N GLY A 264 -10.32 -16.70 -4.31
CA GLY A 264 -11.76 -16.84 -4.18
C GLY A 264 -12.30 -18.00 -5.03
N LEU A 265 -13.46 -18.53 -4.65
CA LEU A 265 -14.04 -19.72 -5.27
C LEU A 265 -14.24 -19.57 -6.79
N LEU A 266 -14.75 -18.42 -7.24
CA LEU A 266 -14.94 -18.12 -8.66
C LEU A 266 -13.62 -18.08 -9.42
N ARG A 267 -12.55 -17.50 -8.84
CA ARG A 267 -11.22 -17.47 -9.45
C ARG A 267 -10.65 -18.89 -9.59
N ARG A 268 -10.85 -19.75 -8.59
CA ARG A 268 -10.44 -21.17 -8.69
C ARG A 268 -11.16 -21.88 -9.82
N LEU A 269 -12.48 -21.69 -9.93
CA LEU A 269 -13.27 -22.30 -11.01
C LEU A 269 -12.85 -21.81 -12.39
N MET A 270 -12.61 -20.50 -12.55
CA MET A 270 -12.15 -19.93 -13.81
C MET A 270 -10.76 -20.43 -14.19
N LEU A 271 -9.83 -20.54 -13.24
CA LEU A 271 -8.52 -21.13 -13.50
C LEU A 271 -8.62 -22.57 -13.99
N ILE A 272 -9.49 -23.38 -13.37
CA ILE A 272 -9.76 -24.76 -13.82
C ILE A 272 -10.31 -24.75 -15.25
N LEU A 273 -11.33 -23.93 -15.53
CA LEU A 273 -11.95 -23.86 -16.85
C LEU A 273 -10.97 -23.37 -17.93
N SER A 274 -10.17 -22.35 -17.64
CA SER A 274 -9.13 -21.84 -18.55
C SER A 274 -8.06 -22.91 -18.81
N SER A 275 -7.63 -23.64 -17.77
CA SER A 275 -6.66 -24.72 -17.95
C SER A 275 -7.21 -25.86 -18.81
N LEU A 276 -8.50 -26.20 -18.65
CA LEU A 276 -9.20 -27.18 -19.48
C LEU A 276 -9.27 -26.73 -20.95
N ALA A 277 -9.64 -25.48 -21.19
CA ALA A 277 -9.73 -24.92 -22.54
C ALA A 277 -8.36 -24.91 -23.25
N ILE A 278 -7.29 -24.52 -22.56
CA ILE A 278 -5.92 -24.59 -23.09
C ILE A 278 -5.54 -26.04 -23.43
N GLY A 279 -5.85 -26.99 -22.54
CA GLY A 279 -5.62 -28.41 -22.78
C GLY A 279 -6.32 -28.92 -24.05
N ILE A 280 -7.58 -28.54 -24.24
CA ILE A 280 -8.36 -28.89 -25.45
C ILE A 280 -7.73 -28.26 -26.70
N CYS A 281 -7.38 -26.98 -26.66
CA CYS A 281 -6.72 -26.29 -27.79
C CYS A 281 -5.40 -26.96 -28.18
N LEU A 282 -4.57 -27.32 -27.19
CA LEU A 282 -3.31 -28.03 -27.44
C LEU A 282 -3.54 -29.41 -28.05
N LEU A 283 -4.55 -30.14 -27.57
CA LEU A 283 -4.90 -31.45 -28.11
C LEU A 283 -5.37 -31.36 -29.57
N VAL A 284 -6.22 -30.37 -29.89
CA VAL A 284 -6.65 -30.11 -31.28
C VAL A 284 -5.45 -29.76 -32.16
N LEU A 285 -4.52 -28.92 -31.69
CA LEU A 285 -3.31 -28.57 -32.43
C LEU A 285 -2.42 -29.80 -32.69
N ILE A 286 -2.23 -30.66 -31.70
CA ILE A 286 -1.43 -31.89 -31.85
C ILE A 286 -2.10 -32.84 -32.85
N VAL A 287 -3.40 -33.10 -32.73
CA VAL A 287 -4.15 -33.99 -33.65
C VAL A 287 -4.14 -33.43 -35.08
N SER A 288 -4.31 -32.12 -35.25
CA SER A 288 -4.27 -31.49 -36.57
C SER A 288 -2.89 -31.57 -37.23
N LYS A 289 -1.81 -31.51 -36.44
CA LYS A 289 -0.43 -31.66 -36.93
C LYS A 289 -0.14 -33.11 -37.33
N LEU A 290 -0.60 -34.08 -36.54
CA LEU A 290 -0.48 -35.52 -36.84
C LEU A 290 -1.27 -35.95 -38.09
N ARG A 291 -2.39 -35.29 -38.40
CA ARG A 291 -3.15 -35.53 -39.64
C ARG A 291 -2.53 -34.93 -40.91
N LYS A 292 -1.57 -34.00 -40.77
CA LYS A 292 -0.89 -33.35 -41.90
C LYS A 292 0.46 -34.00 -42.25
N GLN A 293 0.91 -34.97 -41.46
CA GLN A 293 2.04 -35.86 -41.75
C GLN A 293 1.50 -37.17 -42.33
#